data_AF-A0A519M0B0-F1
#
_entry.id   AF-A0A519M0B0-F1
#
_cell.length_a   1.000
_cell.length_b   1.000
_cell.length_c   1.000
_cell.angle_alpha   90.00
_cell.angle_beta   90.00
_cell.angle_gamma   90.00
#
_symmetry.space_group_name_H-M   'P 1'
#
loop_
_entity.id
_entity.type
_entity.pdbx_description
1 polymer ?
#
loop_
_entity_poly.entity_id
_entity_poly.type
_entity_poly.pdbx_seq_one_letter_code
_entity_poly.pdbx_strand_id
1 'polypeptide(L)'
;MFFKVLKTNIGFDVRYNTAYANYSYSPALSQFYVGDATVLKSTPVVDVFLKANLKRANIFVKYDYLNQGLISPGYFTVNRYPMPDALLKFGVTWNFYD
;
A
#
# COMPACT_ATOMS: atom_id res chain seq x y z
N MET A 1 21.25 19.91 -21.68
CA MET A 1 21.94 20.30 -20.44
C MET A 1 20.99 21.06 -19.50
N PHE A 2 19.84 20.48 -19.08
CA PHE A 2 18.82 21.20 -18.29
C PHE A 2 18.23 20.43 -17.08
N PHE A 3 18.64 19.18 -16.80
CA PHE A 3 18.04 18.34 -15.74
C PHE A 3 19.00 17.96 -14.60
N LYS A 4 19.98 18.82 -14.26
CA LYS A 4 21.00 18.48 -13.23
C LYS A 4 20.47 18.52 -11.79
N VAL A 5 19.21 18.89 -11.55
CA VAL A 5 18.67 19.16 -10.20
C VAL A 5 17.35 18.45 -9.88
N LEU A 6 16.79 17.69 -10.83
CA LEU A 6 15.58 16.91 -10.62
C LEU A 6 15.98 15.45 -10.38
N LYS A 7 15.96 15.03 -9.11
CA LYS A 7 16.12 13.61 -8.76
C LYS A 7 14.74 12.98 -8.72
N THR A 8 14.36 12.30 -9.80
CA THR A 8 13.14 11.51 -9.87
C THR A 8 13.46 10.06 -9.54
N ASN A 9 12.71 9.46 -8.64
CA ASN A 9 12.74 8.05 -8.30
C ASN A 9 11.34 7.49 -8.53
N ILE A 10 11.25 6.46 -9.37
CA ILE A 10 10.01 5.77 -9.70
C ILE A 10 10.23 4.31 -9.34
N GLY A 11 9.28 3.71 -8.65
CA GLY A 11 9.35 2.32 -8.24
C GLY A 11 7.98 1.70 -8.07
N PHE A 12 7.99 0.39 -7.88
CA PHE A 12 6.81 -0.40 -7.56
C PHE A 12 7.15 -1.39 -6.47
N ASP A 13 6.18 -1.67 -5.61
CA ASP A 13 6.29 -2.61 -4.50
C ASP A 13 5.26 -3.72 -4.71
N VAL A 14 5.70 -4.97 -4.70
CA VAL A 14 4.80 -6.13 -4.78
C VAL A 14 4.80 -6.83 -3.44
N ARG A 15 3.60 -7.04 -2.89
CA ARG A 15 3.40 -7.71 -1.61
C ARG A 15 2.51 -8.92 -1.80
N TYR A 16 2.99 -10.09 -1.40
CA TYR A 16 2.20 -11.31 -1.34
C TYR A 16 2.49 -12.01 -0.01
N ASN A 17 1.50 -12.73 0.52
CA ASN A 17 1.67 -13.53 1.74
C ASN A 17 1.51 -15.02 1.38
N THR A 18 2.23 -15.88 2.08
CA THR A 18 1.98 -17.33 1.97
C THR A 18 0.66 -17.68 2.66
N ALA A 19 0.08 -18.83 2.33
CA ALA A 19 -1.11 -19.31 3.01
C ALA A 19 -0.76 -19.61 4.48
N TYR A 20 -1.46 -18.96 5.42
CA TYR A 20 -1.23 -19.15 6.86
C TYR A 20 -2.55 -19.22 7.62
N ALA A 21 -2.51 -19.89 8.78
CA ALA A 21 -3.63 -19.95 9.70
C ALA A 21 -3.76 -18.59 10.42
N ASN A 22 -4.87 -17.90 10.19
CA ASN A 22 -5.02 -16.50 10.59
C ASN A 22 -5.93 -16.34 11.80
N TYR A 23 -5.69 -15.31 12.61
CA TYR A 23 -6.64 -14.90 13.62
C TYR A 23 -7.89 -14.32 12.95
N SER A 24 -9.02 -14.38 13.66
CA SER A 24 -10.26 -13.76 13.22
C SER A 24 -10.46 -12.45 13.97
N TYR A 25 -10.99 -11.45 13.29
CA TYR A 25 -11.34 -10.18 13.92
C TYR A 25 -12.83 -10.17 14.29
N SER A 26 -13.15 -9.73 15.51
CA SER A 26 -14.52 -9.48 15.96
C SER A 26 -14.80 -7.97 15.92
N PRO A 27 -15.57 -7.47 14.95
CA PRO A 27 -15.92 -6.05 14.90
C PRO A 27 -16.71 -5.58 16.13
N ALA A 28 -17.52 -6.46 16.72
CA ALA A 28 -18.34 -6.14 17.88
C ALA A 28 -17.51 -5.89 19.15
N LEU A 29 -16.40 -6.63 19.31
CA LEU A 29 -15.50 -6.49 20.47
C LEU A 29 -14.26 -5.67 20.16
N SER A 30 -14.06 -5.28 18.91
CA SER A 30 -12.84 -4.63 18.41
C SER A 30 -11.54 -5.38 18.75
N GLN A 31 -11.61 -6.72 18.82
CA GLN A 31 -10.50 -7.58 19.25
C GLN A 31 -10.22 -8.71 18.24
N PHE A 32 -8.95 -9.12 18.19
CA PHE A 32 -8.52 -10.31 17.48
C PHE A 32 -8.66 -11.54 18.39
N TYR A 33 -9.14 -12.65 17.84
CA TYR A 33 -9.30 -13.91 18.55
C TYR A 33 -8.86 -15.09 17.70
N VAL A 34 -8.50 -16.18 18.37
CA VAL A 34 -8.18 -17.45 17.72
C VAL A 34 -9.52 -18.14 17.40
N GLY A 35 -9.89 -18.13 16.11
CA GLY A 35 -11.09 -18.81 15.61
C GLY A 35 -10.73 -20.11 14.88
N ASP A 36 -11.70 -20.67 14.16
CA ASP A 36 -11.46 -21.82 13.27
C ASP A 36 -10.32 -21.52 12.29
N ALA A 37 -9.47 -22.52 12.05
CA ALA A 37 -8.26 -22.45 11.21
C ALA A 37 -8.60 -22.19 9.73
N THR A 38 -9.05 -20.98 9.43
CA THR A 38 -9.36 -20.54 8.08
C THR A 38 -8.06 -20.14 7.41
N VAL A 39 -7.64 -20.96 6.45
CA VAL A 39 -6.46 -20.66 5.63
C VAL A 39 -6.83 -19.58 4.63
N LEU A 40 -6.33 -18.38 4.84
CA LEU A 40 -6.56 -17.27 3.93
C LEU A 40 -5.66 -17.41 2.70
N LYS A 41 -6.25 -17.48 1.50
CA LYS A 41 -5.49 -17.36 0.26
C LYS A 41 -5.08 -15.90 0.08
N SER A 42 -3.79 -15.64 -0.07
CA SER A 42 -3.30 -14.27 -0.27
C SER A 42 -3.49 -13.84 -1.72
N THR A 43 -3.91 -12.60 -1.89
CA THR A 43 -3.88 -11.89 -3.17
C THR A 43 -2.59 -11.06 -3.24
N PRO A 44 -1.80 -11.14 -4.32
CA PRO A 44 -0.69 -10.22 -4.51
C PRO A 44 -1.23 -8.80 -4.68
N VAL A 45 -0.64 -7.85 -3.97
CA VAL A 45 -0.97 -6.41 -4.03
C VAL A 45 0.24 -5.69 -4.61
N VAL A 46 0.01 -4.88 -5.64
CA VAL A 46 1.05 -4.08 -6.30
C VAL A 46 0.78 -2.61 -6.02
N ASP A 47 1.77 -1.93 -5.43
CA ASP A 47 1.76 -0.49 -5.26
C ASP A 47 2.77 0.13 -6.23
N VAL A 48 2.51 1.35 -6.68
CA VAL A 48 3.47 2.14 -7.48
C VAL A 48 3.70 3.50 -6.85
N PHE A 49 4.93 3.99 -6.93
CA PHE A 49 5.28 5.30 -6.40
C PHE A 49 6.19 6.09 -7.34
N LEU A 50 6.03 7.40 -7.28
CA LEU A 50 6.85 8.39 -7.96
C LEU A 50 7.25 9.44 -6.92
N LYS A 51 8.53 9.68 -6.80
CA LYS A 51 9.12 10.72 -5.96
C LYS A 51 9.97 11.63 -6.83
N ALA A 52 9.67 12.91 -6.84
CA ALA A 52 10.46 13.91 -7.55
C ALA A 52 11.01 14.93 -6.54
N ASN A 53 12.33 15.05 -6.46
CA ASN A 53 13.00 16.08 -5.68
C ASN A 53 13.49 17.19 -6.63
N LEU A 54 12.95 18.39 -6.44
CA LEU A 54 13.29 19.61 -7.16
C LEU A 54 13.82 20.64 -6.17
N LYS A 55 15.14 20.66 -5.96
CA LYS A 55 15.83 21.55 -4.99
C LYS A 55 15.17 21.53 -3.60
N ARG A 56 14.27 22.47 -3.32
CA ARG A 56 13.56 22.67 -2.04
C ARG A 56 12.21 21.96 -1.96
N ALA A 57 11.63 21.61 -3.11
CA ALA A 57 10.34 20.92 -3.21
C ALA A 57 10.54 19.41 -3.39
N ASN A 58 9.93 18.61 -2.53
CA ASN A 58 9.82 17.17 -2.64
C ASN A 58 8.37 16.84 -2.95
N ILE A 59 8.13 16.27 -4.13
CA ILE A 59 6.81 15.79 -4.54
C ILE A 59 6.83 14.28 -4.45
N PHE A 60 5.79 13.70 -3.86
CA PHE A 60 5.59 12.28 -3.75
C PHE A 60 4.16 11.95 -4.21
N VAL A 61 4.03 10.94 -5.05
CA VAL A 61 2.77 10.38 -5.49
C VAL A 61 2.88 8.87 -5.38
N LYS A 62 1.91 8.22 -4.73
CA LYS A 62 1.81 6.77 -4.59
C LYS A 62 0.40 6.34 -4.97
N TYR A 63 0.29 5.29 -5.75
CA TYR A 63 -0.98 4.63 -6.01
C TYR A 63 -0.92 3.25 -5.37
N ASP A 64 -1.66 3.09 -4.29
CA ASP A 64 -1.77 1.83 -3.58
C ASP A 64 -2.74 0.90 -4.31
N TYR A 65 -2.46 -0.40 -4.27
CA TYR A 65 -3.29 -1.47 -4.82
C TYR A 65 -3.67 -1.27 -6.31
N LEU A 66 -2.68 -0.95 -7.14
CA LEU A 66 -2.82 -0.71 -8.59
C LEU A 66 -3.56 -1.84 -9.32
N ASN A 67 -3.40 -3.08 -8.85
CA ASN A 67 -3.99 -4.27 -9.44
C ASN A 67 -5.37 -4.65 -8.87
N GLN A 68 -6.01 -3.76 -8.11
CA GLN A 68 -7.39 -3.95 -7.68
C GLN A 68 -8.32 -4.05 -8.90
N GLY A 69 -9.22 -5.03 -8.88
CA GLY A 69 -10.15 -5.30 -9.98
C GLY A 69 -9.58 -6.17 -11.11
N LEU A 70 -8.26 -6.35 -11.21
CA LEU A 70 -7.64 -7.30 -12.15
C LEU A 70 -7.60 -8.72 -11.57
N ILE A 71 -7.18 -8.85 -10.30
CA ILE A 71 -7.04 -10.14 -9.63
C ILE A 71 -8.15 -10.35 -8.61
N SER A 72 -8.42 -9.33 -7.80
CA SER A 72 -9.48 -9.35 -6.80
C SER A 72 -10.05 -7.94 -6.63
N PRO A 73 -11.37 -7.79 -6.41
CA PRO A 73 -11.98 -6.50 -6.11
C PRO A 73 -11.61 -5.96 -4.73
N GLY A 74 -11.02 -6.79 -3.86
CA GLY A 74 -10.56 -6.41 -2.52
C GLY A 74 -9.70 -7.54 -1.95
N TYR A 75 -8.96 -7.27 -0.88
CA TYR A 75 -8.17 -8.30 -0.21
C TYR A 75 -8.37 -8.28 1.29
N PHE A 76 -8.11 -9.44 1.88
CA PHE A 76 -8.13 -9.64 3.32
C PHE A 76 -6.74 -10.13 3.70
N THR A 77 -6.15 -9.55 4.73
CA THR A 77 -4.97 -10.12 5.40
C THR A 77 -5.31 -10.62 6.80
N VAL A 78 -6.53 -10.38 7.30
CA VAL A 78 -7.06 -11.00 8.53
C VAL A 78 -8.49 -11.44 8.25
N ASN A 79 -8.90 -12.58 8.82
CA ASN A 79 -10.24 -13.08 8.59
C ASN A 79 -11.28 -12.07 9.11
N ARG A 80 -12.23 -11.69 8.24
CA ARG A 80 -13.27 -10.67 8.49
C ARG A 80 -12.76 -9.25 8.71
N TYR A 81 -11.54 -8.93 8.27
CA TYR A 81 -10.99 -7.57 8.32
C TYR A 81 -10.64 -7.07 6.92
N PRO A 82 -11.49 -6.22 6.31
CA PRO A 82 -11.23 -5.69 4.98
C PRO A 82 -10.00 -4.79 5.00
N MET A 83 -9.12 -4.97 4.02
CA MET A 83 -7.96 -4.09 3.86
C MET A 83 -8.31 -2.89 2.99
N PRO A 84 -7.51 -1.81 3.05
CA PRO A 84 -7.75 -0.61 2.25
C PRO A 84 -7.78 -0.91 0.75
N ASP A 85 -8.73 -0.28 0.07
CA ASP A 85 -8.85 -0.28 -1.39
C ASP A 85 -7.76 0.60 -2.05
N ALA A 86 -7.73 0.59 -3.38
CA ALA A 86 -6.84 1.39 -4.18
C ALA A 86 -7.02 2.87 -3.89
N LEU A 87 -5.91 3.52 -3.59
CA LEU A 87 -5.90 4.89 -3.13
C LEU A 87 -4.73 5.63 -3.73
N LEU A 88 -5.04 6.77 -4.36
CA LEU A 88 -4.03 7.73 -4.78
C LEU A 88 -3.65 8.62 -3.59
N LYS A 89 -2.41 8.50 -3.15
CA LYS A 89 -1.78 9.35 -2.15
C LYS A 89 -0.82 10.31 -2.83
N PHE A 90 -0.92 11.58 -2.52
CA PHE A 90 0.05 12.57 -2.97
C PHE A 90 0.49 13.43 -1.79
N GLY A 91 1.72 13.92 -1.84
CA GLY A 91 2.31 14.75 -0.81
C GLY A 91 3.33 15.69 -1.42
N VAL A 92 3.34 16.91 -0.92
CA VAL A 92 4.35 17.91 -1.28
C VAL A 92 4.97 18.41 0.00
N THR A 93 6.30 18.35 0.08
CA THR A 93 7.08 18.87 1.19
C THR A 93 8.01 19.94 0.67
N TRP A 94 7.92 21.14 1.24
CA TRP A 94 8.77 22.26 0.89
C TRP A 94 9.66 22.61 2.08
N ASN A 95 10.98 22.49 1.90
CA ASN A 95 11.95 22.89 2.91
C ASN A 95 12.25 24.38 2.75
N PHE A 96 11.94 25.18 3.78
CA PHE A 96 12.18 26.64 3.79
C PHE A 96 13.57 27.04 4.29
N TYR A 97 14.30 26.10 4.90
CA TYR A 97 15.68 26.30 5.35
C TYR A 97 16.69 25.77 4.32
N ASP A 98 17.80 26.50 4.20
CA ASP A 98 18.91 26.22 3.26
C ASP A 98 19.87 25.16 3.80
#